data_AF-A0A851D3K0-F1
#
_entry.id   AF-A0A851D3K0-F1
#
_cell.length_a   1.000
_cell.length_b   1.000
_cell.length_c   1.000
_cell.angle_alpha   90.00
_cell.angle_beta   90.00
_cell.angle_gamma   90.00
#
_symmetry.space_group_name_H-M   'P 1'
#
loop_
_entity.id
_entity.type
_entity.pdbx_description
1 polymer ?
#
loop_
_entity_poly.entity_id
_entity_poly.type
_entity_poly.pdbx_seq_one_letter_code
_entity_poly.pdbx_strand_id
1 'polypeptide(L)' 'KQDERYQGRTEFFCSEFRAGNMSLHLKNIRSSDEGLYTCAVSFNGTYHEVSIDLQVAG' A
#
# COMPACT_ATOMS: atom_id res chain seq x y z
N LYS A 1 2.04 -12.66 -4.22
CA LYS A 1 3.06 -12.29 -5.24
C LYS A 1 2.81 -10.84 -5.63
N GLN A 2 3.83 -10.01 -5.77
CA GLN A 2 3.66 -8.63 -6.23
C GLN A 2 3.23 -8.61 -7.71
N ASP A 3 2.42 -7.64 -8.07
CA ASP A 3 2.11 -7.33 -9.46
C ASP A 3 3.39 -6.86 -10.20
N GLU A 4 3.52 -7.22 -11.48
CA GLU A 4 4.71 -6.92 -12.29
C GLU A 4 4.99 -5.41 -12.35
N ARG A 5 3.94 -4.58 -12.34
CA ARG A 5 4.06 -3.12 -12.36
C ARG A 5 4.73 -2.54 -11.09
N TYR A 6 4.59 -3.24 -9.97
CA TYR A 6 5.06 -2.80 -8.64
C TYR A 6 6.21 -3.65 -8.10
N GLN A 7 6.70 -4.61 -8.90
CA GLN A 7 7.74 -5.53 -8.49
C GLN A 7 9.02 -4.80 -8.06
N GLY A 8 9.48 -5.07 -6.83
CA GLY A 8 10.67 -4.43 -6.26
C GLY A 8 10.49 -2.94 -5.93
N ARG A 9 9.27 -2.39 -6.08
CA ARG A 9 8.94 -1.01 -5.77
C ARG A 9 8.07 -0.86 -4.52
N THR A 10 7.47 -1.96 -4.04
CA THR A 10 6.57 -1.94 -2.89
C THR A 10 7.13 -2.71 -1.71
N GLU A 11 7.04 -2.12 -0.52
CA GLU A 11 7.46 -2.73 0.74
C GLU A 11 6.49 -2.38 1.85
N PHE A 12 6.28 -3.30 2.80
CA PHE A 12 5.56 -3.04 4.03
C PHE A 12 6.51 -2.94 5.21
N PHE A 13 6.13 -2.17 6.23
CA PHE A 13 6.83 -2.09 7.51
C PHE A 13 6.46 -3.28 8.41
N CYS A 14 6.79 -4.51 8.00
CA CYS A 14 6.35 -5.75 8.66
C CYS A 14 6.70 -5.82 10.16
N SER A 15 7.82 -5.22 10.58
CA SER A 15 8.21 -5.13 11.99
C SER A 15 7.23 -4.33 12.85
N GLU A 16 6.44 -3.45 12.23
CA GLU A 16 5.51 -2.54 12.90
C GLU A 16 4.04 -3.00 12.84
N PHE A 17 3.77 -4.16 12.24
CA PHE A 17 2.40 -4.69 12.13
C PHE A 17 1.73 -4.86 13.49
N ARG A 18 2.48 -5.28 14.52
CA ARG A 18 1.96 -5.41 15.89
C ARG A 18 1.60 -4.07 16.53
N ALA A 19 2.20 -2.98 16.05
CA ALA A 19 1.87 -1.62 16.45
C ALA A 19 0.73 -1.02 15.60
N GLY A 20 0.22 -1.77 14.62
CA GLY A 20 -0.87 -1.35 13.74
C GLY A 20 -0.43 -0.59 12.49
N ASN A 21 0.88 -0.43 12.24
CA ASN A 21 1.33 0.20 11.00
C ASN A 21 1.23 -0.79 9.84
N MET A 22 0.29 -0.53 8.93
CA MET A 22 0.09 -1.30 7.70
C MET A 22 0.34 -0.44 6.45
N SER A 23 1.10 0.65 6.59
CA SER A 23 1.44 1.53 5.48
C SER A 23 2.28 0.81 4.42
N LEU A 24 1.94 1.09 3.16
CA LEU A 24 2.69 0.65 1.99
C LEU A 24 3.71 1.72 1.61
N HIS A 25 4.98 1.34 1.52
CA HIS A 25 6.02 2.18 0.95
C HIS A 25 6.17 1.87 -0.55
N LEU A 26 5.77 2.83 -1.39
CA LEU A 26 5.95 2.75 -2.85
C LEU A 26 7.15 3.61 -3.29
N LYS A 27 8.15 2.97 -3.88
CA LYS A 27 9.41 3.57 -4.34
C LYS A 27 9.34 3.94 -5.83
N ASN A 28 10.18 4.90 -6.23
CA ASN A 28 10.35 5.33 -7.61
C ASN A 28 9.02 5.71 -8.28
N ILE A 29 8.21 6.55 -7.61
CA ILE A 29 6.88 6.97 -8.06
C ILE A 29 6.90 7.44 -9.52
N ARG A 30 5.89 7.02 -10.28
CA ARG A 30 5.70 7.37 -11.70
C ARG A 30 4.34 8.03 -11.85
N SER A 31 4.16 8.88 -12.87
CA SER A 31 2.85 9.50 -13.16
C SER A 31 1.74 8.47 -13.37
N SER A 32 2.08 7.28 -13.88
CA SER A 32 1.08 6.22 -14.03
C SER A 32 0.54 5.71 -12.70
N ASP A 33 1.30 5.84 -11.60
CA ASP A 33 0.94 5.37 -10.26
C ASP A 33 -0.14 6.22 -9.59
N GLU A 34 -0.50 7.37 -10.16
CA GLU A 34 -1.68 8.12 -9.76
C GLU A 34 -2.95 7.26 -9.80
N GLY A 35 -3.80 7.41 -8.79
CA GLY A 35 -5.08 6.73 -8.70
C GLY A 35 -5.48 6.27 -7.30
N LEU A 36 -6.55 5.49 -7.24
CA LEU A 36 -7.12 5.00 -5.99
C LEU A 36 -6.39 3.74 -5.49
N TYR A 37 -5.88 3.79 -4.28
CA TYR A 37 -5.28 2.66 -3.57
C TYR A 37 -6.18 2.25 -2.42
N THR A 38 -6.43 0.95 -2.31
CA THR A 38 -7.22 0.38 -1.21
C THR A 38 -6.34 -0.50 -0.34
N CYS A 39 -6.29 -0.19 0.95
CA CYS A 39 -5.74 -1.05 1.98
C CYS A 39 -6.86 -1.92 2.54
N ALA A 40 -6.73 -3.24 2.41
CA ALA A 40 -7.66 -4.21 2.96
C ALA A 40 -6.94 -5.11 3.95
N VAL A 41 -7.47 -5.18 5.17
CA VAL A 41 -6.85 -5.88 6.30
C VAL A 41 -7.87 -6.83 6.91
N SER A 42 -7.48 -8.09 7.05
CA SER A 42 -8.24 -9.09 7.80
C SER A 42 -7.41 -9.58 8.99
N PHE A 43 -7.90 -9.35 10.20
CA PHE A 43 -7.21 -9.74 11.43
C PHE A 43 -8.20 -10.12 12.52
N ASN A 44 -7.97 -11.26 13.21
CA ASN A 44 -8.83 -11.77 14.28
C ASN A 44 -10.33 -11.77 13.94
N GLY A 45 -10.69 -12.14 12.71
CA GLY A 45 -12.08 -12.18 12.24
C GLY A 45 -12.71 -10.82 11.95
N THR A 46 -11.94 -9.74 12.05
CA THR A 46 -12.38 -8.39 11.66
C THR A 46 -11.81 -8.02 10.30
N TYR A 47 -12.60 -7.31 9.49
CA TYR A 47 -12.21 -6.76 8.19
C TYR A 47 -12.21 -5.23 8.25
N HIS A 48 -11.12 -4.62 7.80
CA HIS A 48 -10.97 -3.18 7.67
C HIS A 48 -10.56 -2.81 6.26
N GLU A 49 -11.16 -1.75 5.74
CA GLU A 49 -10.85 -1.22 4.41
C GLU A 49 -10.71 0.29 4.48
N VAL A 50 -9.67 0.83 3.85
CA VAL A 50 -9.43 2.26 3.67
C VAL A 50 -8.97 2.49 2.25
N SER A 51 -9.50 3.54 1.62
CA SER A 51 -9.08 3.98 0.29
C SER A 51 -8.39 5.34 0.37
N ILE A 52 -7.33 5.49 -0.42
CA ILE A 52 -6.48 6.69 -0.50
C ILE A 52 -6.34 7.04 -1.99
N ASP A 53 -6.58 8.30 -2.33
CA ASP A 53 -6.29 8.83 -3.66
C ASP A 53 -4.84 9.32 -3.69
N LEU A 54 -4.00 8.68 -4.51
CA LEU A 54 -2.62 9.09 -4.70
C LEU A 54 -2.55 10.03 -5.89
N GLN A 55 -2.18 11.29 -5.63
CA GLN A 55 -1.88 12.28 -6.68
C GLN A 55 -0.37 12.39 -6.89
N VAL A 56 0.07 12.39 -8.15
CA VAL A 56 1.50 12.53 -8.48
C VAL A 56 1.73 13.92 -9.06
N ALA A 57 2.48 14.75 -8.33
CA ALA A 57 2.86 16.06 -8.83
C ALA A 57 3.76 15.93 -10.08
N GLY A 58 3.46 16.73 -11.10
CA GLY A 58 4.24 16.84 -12.34
C GLY A 58 5.47 17.72 -12.21
#